data_AF-A0A382BMZ8-F1
#
_entry.id   AF-A0A382BMZ8-F1
#
_cell.length_a   1.000
_cell.length_b   1.000
_cell.length_c   1.000
_cell.angle_alpha   90.00
_cell.angle_beta   90.00
_cell.angle_gamma   90.00
#
_symmetry.space_group_name_H-M   'P 1'
#
loop_
_entity.id
_entity.type
_entity.pdbx_description
1 polymer ?
#
loop_
_entity_poly.entity_id
_entity_poly.type
_entity_poly.pdbx_seq_one_letter_code
_entity_poly.pdbx_strand_id
1 'polypeptide(L)'
;PARVGLLLSSVDELIGGVTNQNLAAHNNERKAIYYALRHTQVPVDFLTEDDVIDGLAKSYKVIYVTQRWMHSKTLQALRKWTQGGGTTVAFAGGGFLNEFNQANPETNEFYGVKTQALSEDPNLDQWVPRKDPKNPKSDRFTLLTKQDLPLYVPFDQVTWGQEDAKVSAGVMVWKQALAPSDGKVVGAYKNGKPAIIEKQHGKGRAVLFGFLPGQAYLKSGLKIIPADRGAVDDSSTHYLPTAMDKRLKAALVDSFLPKDFVRQVTCSEDLVETSCIDTIKPKKRLAVPLMNYTGEKIEKLTIRIAGIKKASSVRSVEQGKLRATFADDQMTVGLPLDITDMLLIDL
;
A
#
# COMPACT_ATOMS: atom_id res chain seq x y z
N PRO A 1 10.30 -4.66 14.01
CA PRO A 1 10.24 -5.21 12.63
C PRO A 1 8.82 -5.07 12.06
N ALA A 2 8.70 -4.88 10.73
CA ALA A 2 7.39 -4.81 10.09
C ALA A 2 6.66 -6.15 10.18
N ARG A 3 5.32 -6.08 10.12
CA ARG A 3 4.44 -7.25 10.11
C ARG A 3 3.46 -7.23 8.94
N VAL A 4 3.70 -6.34 7.98
CA VAL A 4 2.93 -6.21 6.73
C VAL A 4 3.93 -6.27 5.59
N GLY A 5 3.61 -7.06 4.57
CA GLY A 5 4.45 -7.26 3.39
C GLY A 5 3.79 -6.76 2.11
N LEU A 6 4.57 -6.16 1.21
CA LEU A 6 4.22 -5.95 -0.20
C LEU A 6 4.99 -6.97 -1.04
N LEU A 7 4.27 -7.85 -1.75
CA LEU A 7 4.91 -8.88 -2.58
C LEU A 7 5.55 -8.27 -3.84
N LEU A 8 6.75 -8.73 -4.15
CA LEU A 8 7.54 -8.47 -5.35
C LEU A 8 7.69 -9.77 -6.13
N SER A 9 7.00 -9.87 -7.26
CA SER A 9 7.11 -10.97 -8.21
C SER A 9 8.16 -10.66 -9.24
N SER A 10 9.19 -11.49 -9.27
CA SER A 10 10.18 -11.47 -10.35
C SER A 10 9.54 -11.91 -11.68
N VAL A 11 8.54 -12.80 -11.62
CA VAL A 11 7.81 -13.27 -12.80
C VAL A 11 7.05 -12.12 -13.49
N ASP A 12 6.35 -11.28 -12.73
CA ASP A 12 5.61 -10.13 -13.28
C ASP A 12 6.54 -9.13 -13.98
N GLU A 13 7.70 -8.86 -13.38
CA GLU A 13 8.68 -7.92 -13.93
C GLU A 13 9.39 -8.47 -15.18
N LEU A 14 9.52 -9.81 -15.32
CA LEU A 14 10.14 -10.46 -16.48
C LEU A 14 9.15 -10.69 -17.64
N ILE A 15 7.95 -11.20 -17.34
CA ILE A 15 6.99 -11.67 -18.36
C ILE A 15 6.01 -10.58 -18.75
N GLY A 16 5.59 -9.74 -17.79
CA GLY A 16 4.50 -8.79 -18.01
C GLY A 16 4.79 -7.79 -19.13
N GLY A 17 6.07 -7.61 -19.49
CA GLY A 17 6.52 -6.65 -20.50
C GLY A 17 6.26 -5.21 -20.09
N VAL A 18 5.63 -4.99 -18.93
CA VAL A 18 5.32 -3.72 -18.27
C VAL A 18 6.47 -3.42 -17.31
N THR A 19 7.11 -2.29 -17.52
CA THR A 19 8.32 -1.80 -16.85
C THR A 19 8.05 -0.37 -16.38
N ASN A 20 8.99 0.22 -15.64
CA ASN A 20 8.98 1.68 -15.38
C ASN A 20 9.07 2.54 -16.66
N GLN A 21 9.18 1.90 -17.82
CA GLN A 21 9.24 2.48 -19.15
C GLN A 21 8.01 2.11 -20.00
N ASN A 22 7.02 1.37 -19.50
CA ASN A 22 5.70 1.28 -20.15
C ASN A 22 4.59 0.99 -19.14
N LEU A 23 3.71 1.99 -18.92
CA LEU A 23 2.57 2.00 -17.99
C LEU A 23 2.92 1.83 -16.50
N ALA A 24 3.68 0.80 -16.12
CA ALA A 24 4.10 0.49 -14.75
C ALA A 24 2.95 0.38 -13.73
N ALA A 25 1.74 -0.01 -14.14
CA ALA A 25 0.54 0.10 -13.29
C ALA A 25 0.61 -0.75 -12.00
N HIS A 26 1.11 -2.00 -12.04
CA HIS A 26 1.32 -2.79 -10.81
C HIS A 26 2.29 -2.13 -9.82
N ASN A 27 3.33 -1.48 -10.34
CA ASN A 27 4.30 -0.74 -9.52
C ASN A 27 3.69 0.55 -8.95
N ASN A 28 2.92 1.28 -9.76
CA ASN A 28 2.18 2.45 -9.28
C ASN A 28 1.16 2.08 -8.20
N GLU A 29 0.49 0.93 -8.33
CA GLU A 29 -0.42 0.43 -7.30
C GLU A 29 0.34 0.06 -6.02
N ARG A 30 1.47 -0.64 -6.16
CA ARG A 30 2.33 -0.97 -5.01
C ARG A 30 2.79 0.27 -4.26
N LYS A 31 3.22 1.32 -4.97
CA LYS A 31 3.58 2.62 -4.39
C LYS A 31 2.40 3.28 -3.70
N ALA A 32 1.22 3.23 -4.30
CA ALA A 32 0.01 3.79 -3.69
C ALA A 32 -0.35 3.11 -2.35
N ILE A 33 -0.26 1.78 -2.30
CA ILE A 33 -0.50 1.02 -1.08
C ILE A 33 0.61 1.25 -0.06
N TYR A 34 1.87 1.42 -0.49
CA TYR A 34 2.96 1.88 0.37
C TYR A 34 2.57 3.20 1.05
N TYR A 35 2.16 4.22 0.30
CA TYR A 35 1.72 5.49 0.88
C TYR A 35 0.54 5.32 1.86
N ALA A 36 -0.46 4.50 1.54
CA ALA A 36 -1.57 4.23 2.45
C ALA A 36 -1.09 3.61 3.78
N LEU A 37 -0.15 2.66 3.73
CA LEU A 37 0.47 2.04 4.89
C LEU A 37 1.29 3.05 5.72
N ARG A 38 2.11 3.88 5.06
CA ARG A 38 2.92 4.92 5.74
C ARG A 38 2.04 5.97 6.41
N HIS A 39 1.01 6.46 5.71
CA HIS A 39 0.03 7.42 6.25
C HIS A 39 -0.85 6.81 7.36
N THR A 40 -0.79 5.49 7.56
CA THR A 40 -1.46 4.77 8.65
C THR A 40 -0.46 4.34 9.73
N GLN A 41 0.79 4.77 9.61
CA GLN A 41 1.90 4.50 10.55
C GLN A 41 2.16 3.00 10.73
N VAL A 42 2.00 2.26 9.64
CA VAL A 42 2.27 0.82 9.55
C VAL A 42 3.61 0.63 8.84
N PRO A 43 4.63 0.08 9.52
CA PRO A 43 5.85 -0.35 8.86
C PRO A 43 5.55 -1.49 7.88
N VAL A 44 6.23 -1.46 6.74
CA VAL A 44 6.02 -2.41 5.64
C VAL A 44 7.37 -2.87 5.11
N ASP A 45 7.50 -4.16 4.88
CA ASP A 45 8.64 -4.74 4.17
C ASP A 45 8.22 -5.12 2.75
N PHE A 46 9.19 -5.15 1.83
CA PHE A 46 9.02 -5.78 0.54
C PHE A 46 9.45 -7.24 0.64
N LEU A 47 8.59 -8.14 0.19
CA LEU A 47 8.83 -9.57 0.18
C LEU A 47 9.05 -10.03 -1.25
N THR A 48 10.11 -10.78 -1.50
CA THR A 48 10.26 -11.51 -2.75
C THR A 48 9.38 -12.77 -2.75
N GLU A 49 9.18 -13.35 -3.91
CA GLU A 49 8.54 -14.66 -4.04
C GLU A 49 9.30 -15.75 -3.27
N ASP A 50 10.63 -15.72 -3.34
CA ASP A 50 11.50 -16.66 -2.65
C ASP A 50 11.35 -16.53 -1.12
N ASP A 51 11.24 -15.31 -0.58
CA ASP A 51 10.98 -15.11 0.86
C ASP A 51 9.68 -15.79 1.32
N VAL A 52 8.64 -15.75 0.48
CA VAL A 52 7.36 -16.40 0.77
C VAL A 52 7.49 -17.92 0.66
N ILE A 53 8.15 -18.42 -0.38
CA ILE A 53 8.41 -19.84 -0.61
C ILE A 53 9.24 -20.45 0.54
N ASP A 54 10.27 -19.74 1.00
CA ASP A 54 11.16 -20.13 2.09
C ASP A 54 10.51 -19.99 3.48
N GLY A 55 9.25 -19.52 3.53
CA GLY A 55 8.44 -19.49 4.73
C GLY A 55 8.68 -18.29 5.65
N LEU A 56 9.33 -17.22 5.16
CA LEU A 56 9.49 -15.97 5.90
C LEU A 56 8.16 -15.22 6.07
N ALA A 57 7.14 -15.55 5.26
CA ALA A 57 5.76 -15.09 5.41
C ALA A 57 5.21 -15.26 6.85
N LYS A 58 5.69 -16.26 7.61
CA LYS A 58 5.26 -16.52 9.01
C LYS A 58 5.45 -15.32 9.96
N SER A 59 6.35 -14.40 9.64
CA SER A 59 6.60 -13.17 10.42
C SER A 59 5.56 -12.07 10.18
N TYR A 60 4.72 -12.24 9.17
CA TYR A 60 3.76 -11.25 8.70
C TYR A 60 2.33 -11.62 9.07
N LYS A 61 1.47 -10.60 9.12
CA LYS A 61 0.02 -10.71 9.37
C LYS A 61 -0.80 -10.40 8.11
N VAL A 62 -0.30 -9.51 7.27
CA VAL A 62 -0.94 -9.11 6.01
C VAL A 62 0.10 -9.12 4.91
N ILE A 63 -0.23 -9.69 3.74
CA ILE A 63 0.59 -9.61 2.53
C ILE A 63 -0.30 -9.11 1.39
N TYR A 64 0.14 -8.03 0.74
CA TYR A 64 -0.52 -7.49 -0.44
C TYR A 64 0.11 -8.02 -1.72
N VAL A 65 -0.74 -8.41 -2.67
CA VAL A 65 -0.37 -8.91 -4.00
C VAL A 65 -0.89 -7.93 -5.04
N THR A 66 0.03 -7.20 -5.70
CA THR A 66 -0.34 -6.17 -6.70
C THR A 66 -0.07 -6.61 -8.15
N GLN A 67 0.44 -7.83 -8.35
CA GLN A 67 0.90 -8.34 -9.64
C GLN A 67 -0.14 -9.20 -10.34
N ARG A 68 0.04 -9.39 -11.64
CA ARG A 68 -0.76 -10.28 -12.46
C ARG A 68 -0.10 -11.64 -12.67
N TRP A 69 1.23 -11.66 -12.78
CA TRP A 69 1.99 -12.91 -12.80
C TRP A 69 2.60 -13.21 -11.43
N MET A 70 2.63 -14.48 -11.06
CA MET A 70 3.20 -14.96 -9.80
C MET A 70 3.58 -16.43 -9.96
N HIS A 71 4.73 -16.83 -9.42
CA HIS A 71 5.17 -18.21 -9.44
C HIS A 71 4.13 -19.11 -8.74
N SER A 72 3.81 -20.24 -9.38
CA SER A 72 2.88 -21.23 -8.83
C SER A 72 3.27 -21.71 -7.41
N LYS A 73 4.58 -21.79 -7.12
CA LYS A 73 5.09 -22.15 -5.78
C LYS A 73 4.80 -21.07 -4.74
N THR A 74 4.92 -19.79 -5.12
CA THR A 74 4.55 -18.65 -4.25
C THR A 74 3.09 -18.73 -3.87
N LEU A 75 2.19 -19.02 -4.83
CA LEU A 75 0.77 -19.17 -4.54
C LEU A 75 0.50 -20.28 -3.51
N GLN A 76 1.14 -21.45 -3.68
CA GLN A 76 0.99 -22.57 -2.74
C GLN A 76 1.46 -22.21 -1.33
N ALA A 77 2.63 -21.56 -1.24
CA ALA A 77 3.19 -21.10 0.03
C ALA A 77 2.30 -20.03 0.68
N LEU A 78 1.82 -19.06 -0.11
CA LEU A 78 0.92 -18.00 0.32
C LEU A 78 -0.40 -18.59 0.82
N ARG A 79 -1.00 -19.54 0.09
CA ARG A 79 -2.23 -20.25 0.47
C ARG A 79 -2.06 -20.95 1.82
N LYS A 80 -0.97 -21.71 2.00
CA LYS A 80 -0.66 -22.38 3.27
C LYS A 80 -0.50 -21.38 4.43
N TRP A 81 0.16 -20.26 4.19
CA TRP A 81 0.30 -19.18 5.17
C TRP A 81 -1.05 -18.53 5.52
N THR A 82 -1.89 -18.24 4.52
CA THR A 82 -3.24 -17.70 4.71
C THR A 82 -4.08 -18.67 5.56
N GLN A 83 -4.05 -19.97 5.25
CA GLN A 83 -4.71 -21.02 6.05
C GLN A 83 -4.28 -21.00 7.53
N GLY A 84 -3.01 -20.69 7.78
CA GLY A 84 -2.44 -20.56 9.12
C GLY A 84 -2.86 -19.31 9.91
N GLY A 85 -3.57 -18.36 9.29
CA GLY A 85 -4.02 -17.13 9.95
C GLY A 85 -3.57 -15.83 9.27
N GLY A 86 -2.85 -15.91 8.15
CA GLY A 86 -2.48 -14.73 7.37
C GLY A 86 -3.66 -14.11 6.61
N THR A 87 -3.58 -12.79 6.36
CA THR A 87 -4.50 -12.10 5.45
C THR A 87 -3.80 -11.79 4.14
N THR A 88 -4.27 -12.37 3.03
CA THR A 88 -3.81 -11.99 1.68
C THR A 88 -4.76 -10.98 1.08
N VAL A 89 -4.23 -9.86 0.59
CA VAL A 89 -5.03 -8.83 -0.12
C VAL A 89 -4.49 -8.68 -1.53
N ALA A 90 -5.24 -9.12 -2.52
CA ALA A 90 -4.87 -9.05 -3.92
C ALA A 90 -5.65 -7.93 -4.62
N PHE A 91 -4.98 -7.21 -5.52
CA PHE A 91 -5.61 -6.25 -6.42
C PHE A 91 -5.73 -6.82 -7.83
N ALA A 92 -6.30 -6.04 -8.75
CA ALA A 92 -6.55 -6.47 -10.11
C ALA A 92 -5.31 -7.15 -10.73
N GLY A 93 -5.48 -8.39 -11.21
CA GLY A 93 -4.38 -9.25 -11.68
C GLY A 93 -4.07 -10.41 -10.74
N GLY A 94 -4.01 -10.17 -9.42
CA GLY A 94 -3.97 -11.16 -8.32
C GLY A 94 -3.02 -12.37 -8.42
N GLY A 95 -2.02 -12.37 -9.30
CA GLY A 95 -1.19 -13.54 -9.60
C GLY A 95 -1.89 -14.64 -10.40
N PHE A 96 -2.95 -14.32 -11.15
CA PHE A 96 -3.73 -15.26 -11.96
C PHE A 96 -2.95 -15.89 -13.12
N LEU A 97 -1.78 -15.38 -13.47
CA LEU A 97 -0.88 -15.98 -14.44
C LEU A 97 0.40 -16.49 -13.77
N ASN A 98 0.97 -17.57 -14.28
CA ASN A 98 2.16 -18.19 -13.73
C ASN A 98 3.43 -17.87 -14.51
N GLU A 99 4.56 -18.45 -14.08
CA GLU A 99 5.88 -18.31 -14.68
C GLU A 99 6.00 -18.83 -16.13
N PHE A 100 4.97 -19.49 -16.64
CA PHE A 100 4.89 -19.97 -18.02
C PHE A 100 3.86 -19.19 -18.85
N ASN A 101 3.38 -18.04 -18.34
CA ASN A 101 2.32 -17.24 -18.94
C ASN A 101 1.01 -18.01 -19.16
N GLN A 102 0.73 -18.98 -18.27
CA GLN A 102 -0.50 -19.76 -18.25
C GLN A 102 -1.35 -19.36 -17.05
N ALA A 103 -2.62 -19.78 -17.03
CA ALA A 103 -3.44 -19.64 -15.83
C ALA A 103 -2.73 -20.31 -14.64
N ASN A 104 -2.52 -19.55 -13.57
CA ASN A 104 -1.85 -20.06 -12.39
C ASN A 104 -2.81 -21.03 -11.66
N PRO A 105 -2.46 -22.32 -11.54
CA PRO A 105 -3.33 -23.32 -10.94
C PRO A 105 -3.77 -22.88 -9.54
N GLU A 106 -4.97 -23.28 -9.12
CA GLU A 106 -5.54 -22.94 -7.79
C GLU A 106 -5.89 -21.48 -7.52
N THR A 107 -5.49 -20.49 -8.33
CA THR A 107 -5.80 -19.06 -8.05
C THR A 107 -7.29 -18.78 -7.94
N ASN A 108 -8.09 -19.35 -8.84
CA ASN A 108 -9.55 -19.26 -8.79
C ASN A 108 -10.09 -19.81 -7.46
N GLU A 109 -9.63 -20.99 -7.05
CA GLU A 109 -10.03 -21.59 -5.79
C GLU A 109 -9.54 -20.76 -4.59
N PHE A 110 -8.32 -20.25 -4.64
CA PHE A 110 -7.74 -19.43 -3.58
C PHE A 110 -8.53 -18.14 -3.37
N TYR A 111 -8.98 -17.47 -4.42
CA TYR A 111 -9.78 -16.25 -4.28
C TYR A 111 -11.29 -16.48 -4.22
N GLY A 112 -11.76 -17.73 -4.34
CA GLY A 112 -13.18 -18.06 -4.30
C GLY A 112 -13.96 -17.54 -5.51
N VAL A 113 -13.34 -17.61 -6.69
CA VAL A 113 -13.97 -17.26 -7.97
C VAL A 113 -14.06 -18.47 -8.89
N LYS A 114 -15.12 -18.55 -9.68
CA LYS A 114 -15.29 -19.54 -10.74
C LYS A 114 -14.51 -19.13 -11.98
N THR A 115 -14.64 -17.87 -12.38
CA THR A 115 -13.95 -17.27 -13.51
C THR A 115 -13.61 -15.81 -13.22
N GLN A 116 -12.59 -15.31 -13.91
CA GLN A 116 -12.22 -13.91 -13.89
C GLN A 116 -11.76 -13.46 -15.28
N ALA A 117 -11.97 -12.19 -15.61
CA ALA A 117 -11.45 -11.59 -16.83
C ALA A 117 -11.00 -10.15 -16.57
N LEU A 118 -9.72 -9.87 -16.78
CA LEU A 118 -9.13 -8.53 -16.67
C LEU A 118 -9.25 -7.79 -18.00
N SER A 119 -9.78 -6.58 -17.96
CA SER A 119 -9.88 -5.67 -19.11
C SER A 119 -9.25 -4.31 -18.78
N GLU A 120 -8.65 -3.69 -19.78
CA GLU A 120 -8.15 -2.32 -19.72
C GLU A 120 -9.28 -1.30 -19.93
N ASP A 121 -9.13 -0.13 -19.30
CA ASP A 121 -9.96 1.04 -19.60
C ASP A 121 -9.91 1.29 -21.12
N PRO A 122 -11.05 1.23 -21.83
CA PRO A 122 -11.07 1.44 -23.28
C PRO A 122 -10.60 2.85 -23.68
N ASN A 123 -10.62 3.80 -22.75
CA ASN A 123 -10.17 5.18 -22.96
C ASN A 123 -8.82 5.46 -22.28
N LEU A 124 -8.04 4.44 -21.89
CA LEU A 124 -6.79 4.65 -21.15
C LEU A 124 -5.85 5.63 -21.86
N ASP A 125 -5.73 5.55 -23.19
CA ASP A 125 -4.86 6.42 -23.99
C ASP A 125 -5.28 7.90 -23.98
N GLN A 126 -6.53 8.22 -23.62
CA GLN A 126 -6.96 9.60 -23.40
C GLN A 126 -6.33 10.21 -22.14
N TRP A 127 -6.14 9.39 -21.10
CA TRP A 127 -5.69 9.84 -19.78
C TRP A 127 -4.19 9.63 -19.57
N VAL A 128 -3.69 8.52 -20.11
CA VAL A 128 -2.29 8.10 -20.07
C VAL A 128 -1.89 7.84 -21.51
N PRO A 129 -1.65 8.88 -22.32
CA PRO A 129 -1.24 8.69 -23.71
C PRO A 129 0.01 7.82 -23.73
N ARG A 130 -0.07 6.63 -24.32
CA ARG A 130 1.07 5.71 -24.46
C ARG A 130 1.86 5.93 -25.74
N LYS A 131 1.39 6.83 -26.61
CA LYS A 131 2.05 7.24 -27.86
C LYS A 131 1.87 8.74 -28.06
N ASP A 132 2.87 9.38 -28.65
CA ASP A 132 2.74 10.73 -29.20
C ASP A 132 1.75 10.69 -30.39
N PRO A 133 0.69 11.51 -30.39
CA PRO A 133 -0.23 11.64 -31.51
C PRO A 133 0.45 11.97 -32.85
N LYS A 134 1.62 12.62 -32.82
CA LYS A 134 2.40 13.01 -34.01
C LYS A 134 3.43 11.97 -34.41
N ASN A 135 3.70 10.98 -33.58
CA ASN A 135 4.62 9.88 -33.89
C ASN A 135 4.04 8.55 -33.37
N PRO A 136 3.31 7.79 -34.20
CA PRO A 136 2.72 6.50 -33.83
C PRO A 136 3.73 5.41 -33.43
N LYS A 137 5.03 5.65 -33.70
CA LYS A 137 6.16 4.80 -33.28
C LYS A 137 6.82 5.27 -31.99
N SER A 138 6.40 6.42 -31.45
CA SER A 138 6.84 6.82 -30.12
C SER A 138 6.09 6.01 -29.08
N ASP A 139 6.78 5.70 -28.01
CA ASP A 139 6.18 5.26 -26.79
C ASP A 139 6.19 6.49 -25.85
N ARG A 140 5.06 6.80 -25.21
CA ARG A 140 5.04 7.62 -24.00
C ARG A 140 4.96 6.64 -22.84
N PHE A 141 6.01 6.71 -22.03
CA PHE A 141 6.58 5.54 -21.39
C PHE A 141 5.95 5.18 -20.03
N THR A 142 5.07 5.97 -19.38
CA THR A 142 4.61 5.60 -18.02
C THR A 142 3.37 6.36 -17.56
N LEU A 143 2.58 5.74 -16.67
CA LEU A 143 1.59 6.44 -15.85
C LEU A 143 2.31 7.35 -14.85
N LEU A 144 2.31 8.65 -15.12
CA LEU A 144 2.86 9.68 -14.26
C LEU A 144 1.79 10.11 -13.28
N THR A 145 1.73 9.42 -12.14
CA THR A 145 0.73 9.59 -11.07
C THR A 145 0.34 11.05 -10.82
N LYS A 146 1.29 11.97 -10.59
CA LYS A 146 0.99 13.40 -10.29
C LYS A 146 0.44 14.20 -11.49
N GLN A 147 0.65 13.74 -12.72
CA GLN A 147 0.25 14.45 -13.94
C GLN A 147 -1.04 13.87 -14.54
N ASP A 148 -1.12 12.54 -14.62
CA ASP A 148 -2.17 11.86 -15.36
C ASP A 148 -3.40 11.59 -14.47
N LEU A 149 -3.21 11.17 -13.21
CA LEU A 149 -4.34 10.85 -12.32
C LEU A 149 -5.26 12.04 -11.97
N PRO A 150 -4.79 13.29 -11.78
CA PRO A 150 -5.68 14.41 -11.50
C PRO A 150 -6.77 14.58 -12.57
N LEU A 151 -6.41 14.39 -13.84
CA LEU A 151 -7.29 14.53 -15.01
C LEU A 151 -8.06 13.24 -15.33
N TYR A 152 -7.57 12.08 -14.91
CA TYR A 152 -8.21 10.79 -15.16
C TYR A 152 -9.65 10.77 -14.64
N VAL A 153 -10.62 10.50 -15.52
CA VAL A 153 -12.02 10.26 -15.15
C VAL A 153 -12.24 8.75 -15.00
N PRO A 154 -12.50 8.23 -13.79
CA PRO A 154 -12.72 6.79 -13.59
C PRO A 154 -13.89 6.29 -14.45
N PHE A 155 -13.68 5.18 -15.17
CA PHE A 155 -14.67 4.62 -16.09
C PHE A 155 -15.72 3.72 -15.40
N ASP A 156 -15.53 3.45 -14.11
CA ASP A 156 -16.52 2.85 -13.23
C ASP A 156 -16.26 3.27 -11.77
N GLN A 157 -17.10 2.83 -10.85
CA GLN A 157 -16.98 3.04 -9.41
C GLN A 157 -17.22 1.73 -8.68
N VAL A 158 -16.52 1.54 -7.56
CA VAL A 158 -16.74 0.43 -6.63
C VAL A 158 -17.10 0.99 -5.26
N THR A 159 -18.07 0.36 -4.62
CA THR A 159 -18.49 0.70 -3.25
C THR A 159 -18.43 -0.55 -2.37
N TRP A 160 -17.87 -0.40 -1.16
CA TRP A 160 -17.77 -1.46 -0.16
C TRP A 160 -17.70 -0.90 1.26
N GLY A 161 -17.72 -1.79 2.26
CA GLY A 161 -17.79 -1.43 3.67
C GLY A 161 -19.21 -1.39 4.22
N GLN A 162 -19.32 -1.41 5.54
CA GLN A 162 -20.59 -1.32 6.27
C GLN A 162 -20.96 0.15 6.50
N GLU A 163 -22.25 0.47 6.58
CA GLU A 163 -22.84 1.80 6.86
C GLU A 163 -21.85 2.94 7.15
N ASP A 164 -21.34 3.04 8.39
CA ASP A 164 -20.47 4.14 8.84
C ASP A 164 -19.04 4.11 8.28
N ALA A 165 -18.58 2.95 7.81
CA ALA A 165 -17.28 2.71 7.19
C ALA A 165 -17.39 2.51 5.66
N LYS A 166 -18.54 2.86 5.06
CA LYS A 166 -18.76 2.72 3.62
C LYS A 166 -17.85 3.67 2.85
N VAL A 167 -17.18 3.13 1.84
CA VAL A 167 -16.24 3.85 0.98
C VAL A 167 -16.55 3.58 -0.48
N SER A 168 -16.15 4.53 -1.32
CA SER A 168 -16.20 4.40 -2.78
C SER A 168 -14.84 4.70 -3.38
N ALA A 169 -14.50 4.03 -4.47
CA ALA A 169 -13.29 4.27 -5.22
C ALA A 169 -13.57 4.19 -6.72
N GLY A 170 -12.93 5.10 -7.48
CA GLY A 170 -12.97 5.07 -8.93
C GLY A 170 -12.15 3.91 -9.50
N VAL A 171 -12.70 3.24 -10.50
CA VAL A 171 -11.98 2.22 -11.27
C VAL A 171 -11.17 2.91 -12.36
N MET A 172 -9.85 2.69 -12.34
CA MET A 172 -8.88 3.27 -13.26
C MET A 172 -7.93 2.20 -13.75
N VAL A 173 -7.41 2.36 -14.97
CA VAL A 173 -6.49 1.46 -15.68
C VAL A 173 -7.10 0.09 -15.99
N TRP A 174 -7.47 -0.69 -14.98
CA TRP A 174 -8.01 -2.04 -15.15
C TRP A 174 -9.27 -2.28 -14.34
N LYS A 175 -10.14 -3.11 -14.93
CA LYS A 175 -11.31 -3.69 -14.30
C LYS A 175 -11.29 -5.19 -14.50
N GLN A 176 -11.51 -5.94 -13.44
CA GLN A 176 -11.56 -7.40 -13.46
C GLN A 176 -12.99 -7.85 -13.22
N ALA A 177 -13.62 -8.45 -14.23
CA ALA A 177 -14.91 -9.09 -14.05
C ALA A 177 -14.71 -10.35 -13.21
N LEU A 178 -15.45 -10.47 -12.10
CA LEU A 178 -15.36 -11.60 -11.17
C LEU A 178 -16.69 -12.37 -11.14
N ALA A 179 -16.63 -13.69 -11.37
CA ALA A 179 -17.74 -14.58 -11.12
C ALA A 179 -17.44 -15.37 -9.83
N PRO A 180 -18.17 -15.13 -8.72
CA PRO A 180 -17.90 -15.81 -7.46
C PRO A 180 -18.18 -17.32 -7.56
N SER A 181 -17.41 -18.12 -6.83
CA SER A 181 -17.72 -19.52 -6.55
C SER A 181 -18.16 -19.65 -5.08
N ASP A 182 -17.23 -19.94 -4.18
CA ASP A 182 -17.43 -20.04 -2.72
C ASP A 182 -16.93 -18.81 -1.95
N GLY A 183 -16.39 -17.81 -2.66
CA GLY A 183 -16.04 -16.52 -2.10
C GLY A 183 -17.26 -15.62 -1.87
N LYS A 184 -17.25 -14.86 -0.77
CA LYS A 184 -18.28 -13.88 -0.42
C LYS A 184 -18.04 -12.56 -1.17
N VAL A 185 -19.07 -12.05 -1.83
CA VAL A 185 -19.03 -10.69 -2.40
C VAL A 185 -19.10 -9.66 -1.26
N VAL A 186 -18.08 -8.80 -1.16
CA VAL A 186 -18.00 -7.76 -0.11
C VAL A 186 -17.94 -6.34 -0.68
N GLY A 187 -17.88 -6.20 -2.00
CA GLY A 187 -17.94 -4.94 -2.71
C GLY A 187 -18.45 -5.13 -4.14
N ALA A 188 -19.10 -4.11 -4.69
CA ALA A 188 -19.73 -4.17 -6.00
C ALA A 188 -19.36 -2.97 -6.86
N TYR A 189 -19.27 -3.21 -8.17
CA TYR A 189 -19.24 -2.16 -9.18
C TYR A 189 -20.57 -1.40 -9.20
N LYS A 190 -20.60 -0.23 -9.83
CA LYS A 190 -21.82 0.59 -9.98
C LYS A 190 -23.00 -0.18 -10.57
N ASN A 191 -22.74 -1.17 -11.43
CA ASN A 191 -23.77 -2.02 -12.05
C ASN A 191 -24.23 -3.19 -11.16
N GLY A 192 -23.83 -3.24 -9.89
CA GLY A 192 -24.17 -4.30 -8.94
C GLY A 192 -23.37 -5.59 -9.09
N LYS A 193 -22.50 -5.72 -10.11
CA LYS A 193 -21.66 -6.91 -10.27
C LYS A 193 -20.55 -6.96 -9.22
N PRO A 194 -20.07 -8.16 -8.83
CA PRO A 194 -19.02 -8.31 -7.84
C PRO A 194 -17.72 -7.60 -8.25
N ALA A 195 -17.17 -6.81 -7.34
CA ALA A 195 -15.89 -6.11 -7.49
C ALA A 195 -14.86 -6.49 -6.44
N ILE A 196 -15.31 -6.98 -5.27
CA ILE A 196 -14.43 -7.47 -4.21
C ILE A 196 -14.98 -8.78 -3.69
N ILE A 197 -14.13 -9.81 -3.69
CA ILE A 197 -14.43 -11.15 -3.16
C ILE A 197 -13.57 -11.42 -1.94
N GLU A 198 -14.16 -11.88 -0.86
CA GLU A 198 -13.47 -12.36 0.33
C GLU A 198 -13.72 -13.86 0.50
N LYS A 199 -12.65 -14.64 0.67
CA LYS A 199 -12.71 -16.08 0.98
C LYS A 199 -11.95 -16.40 2.26
N GLN A 200 -12.64 -17.09 3.17
CA GLN A 200 -12.02 -17.64 4.37
C GLN A 200 -11.14 -18.84 4.03
N HIS A 201 -9.95 -18.91 4.62
CA HIS A 201 -9.01 -20.03 4.52
C HIS A 201 -8.55 -20.41 5.91
N GLY A 202 -9.05 -21.50 6.47
CA GLY A 202 -8.68 -21.91 7.83
C GLY A 202 -8.86 -20.75 8.82
N LYS A 203 -7.76 -20.29 9.43
CA LYS A 203 -7.75 -19.18 10.39
C LYS A 203 -7.59 -17.80 9.75
N GLY A 204 -7.24 -17.71 8.47
CA GLY A 204 -7.02 -16.45 7.75
C GLY A 204 -7.96 -16.28 6.57
N ARG A 205 -7.68 -15.32 5.69
CA ARG A 205 -8.54 -15.01 4.55
C ARG A 205 -7.80 -14.41 3.38
N ALA A 206 -8.35 -14.61 2.18
CA ALA A 206 -7.91 -13.96 0.96
C ALA A 206 -9.00 -12.96 0.52
N VAL A 207 -8.58 -11.74 0.16
CA VAL A 207 -9.47 -10.69 -0.36
C VAL A 207 -8.96 -10.29 -1.73
N LEU A 208 -9.79 -10.43 -2.77
CA LEU A 208 -9.48 -10.05 -4.14
C LEU A 208 -10.30 -8.82 -4.54
N PHE A 209 -9.61 -7.75 -4.87
CA PHE A 209 -10.17 -6.57 -5.51
C PHE A 209 -10.02 -6.70 -7.02
N GLY A 210 -11.11 -6.53 -7.76
CA GLY A 210 -11.11 -6.51 -9.22
C GLY A 210 -10.73 -5.14 -9.83
N PHE A 211 -10.06 -4.28 -9.08
CA PHE A 211 -9.63 -2.95 -9.54
C PHE A 211 -8.39 -2.52 -8.76
N LEU A 212 -7.88 -1.31 -9.03
CA LEU A 212 -6.70 -0.72 -8.41
C LEU A 212 -7.10 0.39 -7.41
N PRO A 213 -7.49 0.05 -6.16
CA PRO A 213 -7.94 1.05 -5.18
C PRO A 213 -6.85 2.01 -4.70
N GLY A 214 -5.58 1.62 -4.77
CA GLY A 214 -4.44 2.49 -4.45
C GLY A 214 -4.38 3.70 -5.38
N GLN A 215 -4.63 3.52 -6.68
CA GLN A 215 -4.71 4.66 -7.61
C GLN A 215 -5.82 5.63 -7.21
N ALA A 216 -6.98 5.13 -6.77
CA ALA A 216 -8.06 5.99 -6.28
C ALA A 216 -7.65 6.74 -5.00
N TYR A 217 -6.91 6.08 -4.11
CA TYR A 217 -6.35 6.72 -2.92
C TYR A 217 -5.39 7.84 -3.26
N LEU A 218 -4.43 7.63 -4.17
CA LEU A 218 -3.53 8.72 -4.60
C LEU A 218 -4.30 9.85 -5.29
N LYS A 219 -5.18 9.52 -6.24
CA LYS A 219 -6.00 10.53 -6.95
C LYS A 219 -6.75 11.43 -5.99
N SER A 220 -7.29 10.90 -4.90
CA SER A 220 -8.08 11.67 -3.93
C SER A 220 -7.31 12.82 -3.27
N GLY A 221 -5.98 12.76 -3.21
CA GLY A 221 -5.14 13.82 -2.66
C GLY A 221 -4.48 14.73 -3.69
N LEU A 222 -4.66 14.48 -4.99
CA LEU A 222 -3.96 15.21 -6.05
C LEU A 222 -4.80 16.38 -6.59
N LYS A 223 -4.13 17.50 -6.87
CA LYS A 223 -4.72 18.69 -7.49
C LYS A 223 -4.49 18.72 -9.00
N ILE A 224 -5.40 19.36 -9.74
CA ILE A 224 -5.19 19.69 -11.15
C ILE A 224 -4.31 20.95 -11.19
N ILE A 225 -3.03 20.75 -11.50
CA ILE A 225 -2.03 21.83 -11.65
C ILE A 225 -1.20 21.57 -12.91
N PRO A 226 -0.69 22.62 -13.58
CA PRO A 226 0.21 22.46 -14.72
C PRO A 226 1.45 21.64 -14.33
N ALA A 227 1.81 20.68 -15.17
CA ALA A 227 3.05 19.94 -15.00
C ALA A 227 4.24 20.85 -15.34
N ASP A 228 5.16 21.00 -14.40
CA ASP A 228 6.43 21.70 -14.57
C ASP A 228 7.57 20.94 -13.85
N ARG A 229 8.80 21.28 -14.21
CA ARG A 229 10.02 20.77 -13.58
C ARG A 229 10.89 21.93 -13.09
N GLY A 230 10.24 23.02 -12.67
CA GLY A 230 10.93 24.18 -12.14
C GLY A 230 11.61 23.85 -10.82
N ALA A 231 12.65 24.63 -10.49
CA ALA A 231 13.45 24.48 -9.27
C ALA A 231 13.00 25.43 -8.15
N VAL A 232 11.73 25.88 -8.19
CA VAL A 232 11.14 26.77 -7.19
C VAL A 232 10.11 26.01 -6.38
N ASP A 233 9.90 26.38 -5.12
CA ASP A 233 9.03 25.64 -4.19
C ASP A 233 7.58 25.51 -4.70
N ASP A 234 7.11 26.50 -5.45
CA ASP A 234 5.76 26.52 -6.03
C ASP A 234 5.60 25.58 -7.25
N SER A 235 6.67 25.00 -7.77
CA SER A 235 6.59 24.08 -8.90
C SER A 235 5.87 22.78 -8.52
N SER A 236 5.07 22.26 -9.44
CA SER A 236 4.31 21.01 -9.33
C SER A 236 5.18 19.78 -9.00
N THR A 237 6.46 19.79 -9.39
CA THR A 237 7.41 18.73 -9.02
C THR A 237 7.64 18.66 -7.51
N HIS A 238 7.56 19.81 -6.81
CA HIS A 238 7.74 19.95 -5.36
C HIS A 238 6.42 19.83 -4.58
N TYR A 239 5.27 19.91 -5.24
CA TYR A 239 3.96 19.74 -4.60
C TYR A 239 3.83 18.37 -3.88
N LEU A 240 3.55 18.40 -2.58
CA LEU A 240 3.28 17.23 -1.75
C LEU A 240 1.76 17.01 -1.59
N PRO A 241 1.21 15.87 -2.02
CA PRO A 241 -0.20 15.56 -1.79
C PRO A 241 -0.43 15.19 -0.32
N THR A 242 -1.28 15.95 0.37
CA THR A 242 -1.55 15.80 1.81
C THR A 242 -3.02 15.51 2.14
N ALA A 243 -3.89 15.55 1.13
CA ALA A 243 -5.35 15.51 1.30
C ALA A 243 -6.00 14.18 0.88
N MET A 244 -5.24 13.07 0.83
CA MET A 244 -5.82 11.78 0.45
C MET A 244 -6.94 11.34 1.40
N ASP A 245 -7.92 10.61 0.86
CA ASP A 245 -9.13 10.18 1.56
C ASP A 245 -8.80 9.25 2.74
N LYS A 246 -9.12 9.73 3.95
CA LYS A 246 -8.88 9.02 5.22
C LYS A 246 -9.72 7.75 5.38
N ARG A 247 -10.96 7.73 4.85
CA ARG A 247 -11.82 6.53 4.92
C ARG A 247 -11.31 5.46 3.97
N LEU A 248 -10.91 5.86 2.76
CA LEU A 248 -10.30 4.94 1.81
C LEU A 248 -8.97 4.39 2.33
N LYS A 249 -8.15 5.23 2.98
CA LYS A 249 -6.94 4.80 3.70
C LYS A 249 -7.24 3.68 4.71
N ALA A 250 -8.21 3.89 5.60
CA ALA A 250 -8.61 2.89 6.59
C ALA A 250 -9.18 1.61 5.96
N ALA A 251 -9.93 1.73 4.86
CA ALA A 251 -10.45 0.59 4.12
C ALA A 251 -9.35 -0.23 3.42
N LEU A 252 -8.23 0.40 3.06
CA LEU A 252 -7.09 -0.26 2.41
C LEU A 252 -6.09 -0.86 3.40
N VAL A 253 -6.08 -0.40 4.65
CA VAL A 253 -5.10 -0.81 5.66
C VAL A 253 -5.78 -1.40 6.90
N ASP A 254 -6.47 -0.57 7.69
CA ASP A 254 -7.02 -0.96 9.00
C ASP A 254 -7.96 -2.16 8.93
N SER A 255 -8.74 -2.24 7.86
CA SER A 255 -9.71 -3.33 7.64
C SER A 255 -9.07 -4.72 7.53
N PHE A 256 -7.76 -4.81 7.28
CA PHE A 256 -7.03 -6.06 7.10
C PHE A 256 -6.10 -6.40 8.26
N LEU A 257 -5.80 -5.44 9.13
CA LEU A 257 -4.95 -5.67 10.29
C LEU A 257 -5.72 -6.47 11.36
N PRO A 258 -5.05 -7.39 12.08
CA PRO A 258 -5.60 -7.99 13.28
C PRO A 258 -6.05 -6.94 14.30
N LYS A 259 -7.10 -7.23 15.08
CA LYS A 259 -7.62 -6.29 16.11
C LYS A 259 -6.58 -5.93 17.16
N ASP A 260 -5.66 -6.85 17.46
CA ASP A 260 -4.53 -6.69 18.37
C ASP A 260 -3.26 -6.18 17.68
N PHE A 261 -3.39 -5.59 16.49
CA PHE A 261 -2.23 -5.08 15.76
C PHE A 261 -1.63 -3.86 16.44
N VAL A 262 -0.43 -4.04 17.01
CA VAL A 262 0.35 -2.94 17.62
C VAL A 262 1.17 -2.24 16.54
N ARG A 263 0.96 -0.93 16.39
CA ARG A 263 1.87 -0.03 15.67
C ARG A 263 3.02 0.32 16.60
N GLN A 264 4.25 0.04 16.18
CA GLN A 264 5.43 0.24 17.03
C GLN A 264 5.65 1.72 17.36
N VAL A 265 5.46 2.59 16.38
CA VAL A 265 5.55 4.05 16.53
C VAL A 265 4.28 4.66 15.98
N THR A 266 3.70 5.62 16.70
CA THR A 266 2.58 6.45 16.23
C THR A 266 2.84 7.90 16.60
N CYS A 267 2.48 8.80 15.69
CA CYS A 267 2.54 10.24 15.82
C CYS A 267 1.12 10.81 15.91
N SER A 268 0.98 12.02 16.44
CA SER A 268 -0.27 12.79 16.42
C SER A 268 -0.62 13.35 15.03
N GLU A 269 0.30 13.29 14.08
CA GLU A 269 0.11 13.68 12.68
C GLU A 269 0.43 12.48 11.78
N ASP A 270 -0.54 12.08 10.95
CA ASP A 270 -0.46 10.89 10.08
C ASP A 270 0.50 11.08 8.91
N LEU A 271 0.78 12.33 8.51
CA LEU A 271 1.74 12.67 7.46
C LEU A 271 3.18 12.77 7.97
N VAL A 272 3.43 12.44 9.25
CA VAL A 272 4.80 12.22 9.72
C VAL A 272 5.17 10.78 9.49
N GLU A 273 6.05 10.55 8.50
CA GLU A 273 6.58 9.22 8.26
C GLU A 273 7.59 8.85 9.36
N THR A 274 7.47 7.62 9.87
CA THR A 274 8.37 7.12 10.89
C THR A 274 8.56 5.60 10.83
N SER A 275 9.69 5.13 11.31
CA SER A 275 10.01 3.73 11.53
C SER A 275 10.82 3.60 12.83
N CYS A 276 11.06 2.37 13.28
CA CYS A 276 11.91 2.14 14.44
C CYS A 276 13.06 1.22 14.04
N ILE A 277 14.27 1.74 14.13
CA ILE A 277 15.52 1.02 13.90
C ILE A 277 16.04 0.63 15.28
N ASP A 278 16.35 -0.65 15.49
CA ASP A 278 16.87 -1.15 16.75
C ASP A 278 18.24 -1.80 16.61
N THR A 279 19.03 -1.73 17.68
CA THR A 279 20.26 -2.51 17.83
C THR A 279 20.03 -3.64 18.82
N ILE A 280 20.52 -4.84 18.52
CA ILE A 280 20.43 -5.97 19.44
C ILE A 280 21.70 -6.05 20.32
N LYS A 281 22.87 -5.73 19.76
CA LYS A 281 24.18 -5.76 20.45
C LYS A 281 24.98 -4.48 20.16
N PRO A 282 25.84 -4.02 21.09
CA PRO A 282 26.07 -4.54 22.44
C PRO A 282 25.00 -4.12 23.46
N LYS A 283 24.18 -3.10 23.18
CA LYS A 283 23.04 -2.68 24.00
C LYS A 283 21.84 -2.39 23.11
N LYS A 284 20.64 -2.58 23.65
CA LYS A 284 19.40 -2.23 22.95
C LYS A 284 19.23 -0.72 22.91
N ARG A 285 19.29 -0.15 21.72
CA ARG A 285 19.04 1.27 21.44
C ARG A 285 18.04 1.36 20.32
N LEU A 286 17.28 2.45 20.30
CA LEU A 286 16.35 2.74 19.24
C LEU A 286 16.71 4.07 18.58
N ALA A 287 16.59 4.10 17.26
CA ALA A 287 16.51 5.30 16.47
C ALA A 287 15.13 5.37 15.79
N VAL A 288 14.46 6.50 15.91
CA VAL A 288 13.16 6.74 15.30
C VAL A 288 13.28 7.98 14.41
N PRO A 289 13.54 7.81 13.11
CA PRO A 289 13.49 8.92 12.17
C PRO A 289 12.06 9.45 12.05
N LEU A 290 11.95 10.76 11.90
CA LEU A 290 10.71 11.50 11.74
C LEU A 290 10.86 12.37 10.48
N MET A 291 9.94 12.19 9.52
CA MET A 291 9.92 12.99 8.30
C MET A 291 8.54 13.63 8.14
N ASN A 292 8.49 14.96 8.14
CA ASN A 292 7.25 15.72 8.02
C ASN A 292 6.88 15.95 6.56
N TYR A 293 5.79 15.33 6.11
CA TYR A 293 5.24 15.54 4.76
C TYR A 293 4.03 16.48 4.72
N THR A 294 3.71 17.18 5.81
CA THR A 294 2.58 18.14 5.84
C THR A 294 2.84 19.39 4.99
N GLY A 295 4.10 19.73 4.74
CA GLY A 295 4.51 20.97 4.07
C GLY A 295 4.58 22.19 4.98
N GLU A 296 4.27 22.05 6.27
CA GLU A 296 4.31 23.13 7.26
C GLU A 296 4.93 22.64 8.57
N LYS A 297 5.55 23.54 9.33
CA LYS A 297 6.12 23.20 10.63
C LYS A 297 5.04 22.75 11.62
N ILE A 298 5.28 21.64 12.30
CA ILE A 298 4.45 21.13 13.39
C ILE A 298 5.01 21.65 14.71
N GLU A 299 4.30 22.58 15.37
CA GLU A 299 4.77 23.19 16.62
C GLU A 299 4.87 22.18 17.79
N LYS A 300 4.03 21.14 17.78
CA LYS A 300 4.05 20.09 18.81
C LYS A 300 3.59 18.75 18.25
N LEU A 301 4.55 17.96 17.77
CA LEU A 301 4.35 16.56 17.42
C LEU A 301 4.38 15.71 18.69
N THR A 302 3.40 14.82 18.89
CA THR A 302 3.43 13.82 19.95
C THR A 302 3.75 12.45 19.36
N ILE A 303 4.88 11.86 19.76
CA ILE A 303 5.32 10.53 19.35
C ILE A 303 5.07 9.55 20.48
N ARG A 304 4.51 8.38 20.15
CA ARG A 304 4.22 7.25 21.03
C ARG A 304 4.91 6.00 20.52
N ILE A 305 5.68 5.35 21.37
CA ILE A 305 6.46 4.14 21.03
C ILE A 305 6.03 3.01 21.96
N ALA A 306 5.45 1.97 21.37
CA ALA A 306 4.96 0.80 22.10
C ALA A 306 6.11 -0.13 22.54
N GLY A 307 5.93 -0.80 23.68
CA GLY A 307 6.87 -1.76 24.26
C GLY A 307 8.02 -1.13 25.05
N ILE A 308 7.93 0.16 25.39
CA ILE A 308 9.00 0.91 26.06
C ILE A 308 8.53 1.37 27.44
N LYS A 309 8.99 0.66 28.49
CA LYS A 309 8.61 0.93 29.89
C LYS A 309 9.53 1.93 30.60
N LYS A 310 10.75 2.07 30.11
CA LYS A 310 11.78 2.97 30.64
C LYS A 310 12.81 3.25 29.57
N ALA A 311 13.51 4.38 29.71
CA ALA A 311 14.70 4.70 28.96
C ALA A 311 15.67 5.45 29.88
N SER A 312 16.96 5.19 29.73
CA SER A 312 18.03 5.93 30.42
C SER A 312 18.26 7.32 29.81
N SER A 313 18.01 7.47 28.51
CA SER A 313 18.10 8.73 27.79
C SER A 313 17.14 8.75 26.60
N VAL A 314 16.52 9.91 26.37
CA VAL A 314 15.71 10.22 25.18
C VAL A 314 16.17 11.57 24.67
N ARG A 315 16.64 11.61 23.43
CA ARG A 315 17.13 12.84 22.80
C ARG A 315 16.70 12.94 21.35
N SER A 316 16.42 14.15 20.91
CA SER A 316 16.33 14.52 19.51
C SER A 316 17.71 14.92 19.00
N VAL A 317 17.94 14.77 17.69
CA VAL A 317 19.19 15.23 17.07
C VAL A 317 19.24 16.75 17.02
N GLU A 318 18.11 17.41 16.80
CA GLU A 318 18.01 18.88 16.70
C GLU A 318 17.77 19.56 18.05
N GLN A 319 16.86 19.03 18.87
CA GLN A 319 16.37 19.65 20.11
C GLN A 319 17.15 19.20 21.35
N GLY A 320 18.05 18.22 21.22
CA GLY A 320 18.82 17.69 22.34
C GLY A 320 17.97 16.84 23.30
N LYS A 321 18.20 16.97 24.61
CA LYS A 321 17.56 16.11 25.62
C LYS A 321 16.07 16.42 25.74
N LEU A 322 15.23 15.38 25.65
CA LEU A 322 13.78 15.49 25.75
C LEU A 322 13.25 14.80 27.01
N ARG A 323 12.11 15.29 27.50
CA ARG A 323 11.37 14.63 28.59
C ARG A 323 10.35 13.66 27.99
N ALA A 324 10.49 12.39 28.31
CA ALA A 324 9.52 11.35 27.97
C ALA A 324 8.67 10.96 29.19
N THR A 325 7.45 10.52 28.94
CA THR A 325 6.56 9.88 29.92
C THR A 325 6.36 8.41 29.56
N PHE A 326 6.11 7.58 30.57
CA PHE A 326 5.94 6.14 30.42
C PHE A 326 4.67 5.70 31.12
N ALA A 327 3.75 5.08 30.38
CA ALA A 327 2.49 4.54 30.88
C ALA A 327 2.04 3.40 29.95
N ASP A 328 1.36 2.39 30.48
CA ASP A 328 0.71 1.33 29.70
C ASP A 328 1.62 0.64 28.65
N ASP A 329 2.86 0.34 29.04
CA ASP A 329 3.89 -0.25 28.14
C ASP A 329 4.22 0.63 26.92
N GLN A 330 4.07 1.95 27.04
CA GLN A 330 4.33 2.92 25.99
C GLN A 330 5.15 4.10 26.52
N MET A 331 6.12 4.53 25.71
CA MET A 331 6.81 5.81 25.88
C MET A 331 6.13 6.89 25.04
N THR A 332 5.89 8.06 25.62
CA THR A 332 5.41 9.26 24.91
C THR A 332 6.41 10.39 25.03
N VAL A 333 6.68 11.08 23.92
CA VAL A 333 7.56 12.25 23.87
C VAL A 333 6.99 13.29 22.91
N GLY A 334 7.17 14.58 23.23
CA GLY A 334 6.73 15.69 22.38
C GLY A 334 7.90 16.55 21.91
N LEU A 335 7.87 17.01 20.67
CA LEU A 335 8.85 17.93 20.08
C LEU A 335 8.23 18.75 18.93
N PRO A 336 8.72 19.96 18.64
CA PRO A 336 8.43 20.63 17.37
C PRO A 336 9.17 19.91 16.23
N LEU A 337 8.52 19.77 15.07
CA LEU A 337 9.12 19.15 13.88
C LEU A 337 8.91 20.07 12.68
N ASP A 338 10.00 20.53 12.07
CA ASP A 338 9.94 21.30 10.81
C ASP A 338 9.95 20.35 9.61
N ILE A 339 11.13 19.88 9.18
CA ILE A 339 11.27 18.99 8.03
C ILE A 339 11.58 17.55 8.47
N THR A 340 12.68 17.34 9.20
CA THR A 340 13.09 16.03 9.71
C THR A 340 13.71 16.15 11.09
N ASP A 341 13.67 15.06 11.85
CA ASP A 341 14.43 14.89 13.08
C ASP A 341 14.61 13.38 13.33
N MET A 342 15.40 13.01 14.33
CA MET A 342 15.55 11.63 14.76
C MET A 342 15.59 11.54 16.28
N LEU A 343 14.70 10.73 16.84
CA LEU A 343 14.77 10.38 18.26
C LEU A 343 15.79 9.26 18.46
N LEU A 344 16.68 9.44 19.43
CA LEU A 344 17.66 8.48 19.88
C LEU A 344 17.34 8.10 21.32
N ILE A 345 17.13 6.80 21.54
CA ILE A 345 16.62 6.25 22.80
C ILE A 345 17.57 5.16 23.29
N ASP A 346 18.12 5.36 24.48
CA ASP A 346 18.92 4.36 25.19
C ASP A 346 18.05 3.66 26.24
N LEU A 347 17.76 2.37 26.04
CA LEU A 347 16.85 1.58 26.88
C LEU A 347 17.46 1.06 28.19
#